data_AF-A0A255TQ39-F1
#
_entry.id   AF-A0A255TQ39-F1
#
_cell.length_a   1.000
_cell.length_b   1.000
_cell.length_c   1.000
_cell.angle_alpha   90.00
_cell.angle_beta   90.00
_cell.angle_gamma   90.00
#
_symmetry.space_group_name_H-M   'P 1'
#
loop_
_entity.id
_entity.type
_entity.pdbx_description
1 polymer ?
#
loop_
_entity_poly.entity_id
_entity_poly.type
_entity_poly.pdbx_seq_one_letter_code
_entity_poly.pdbx_strand_id
1 'polypeptide(L)'
;MITSSLKIMLWDKEIGRLSWDGRKGISYFEFNPAVIGGELDPFPLIASTKSPASRRPIMGDKEMKLYRKLPPFLADSLPDAWGNQVFECWRIQNGIRNQEITPLEILSFIGKRGMGALEFIPESSGIKKSEQLNLKALTDLAQKIFTERENVKIMPDESLTMQSLIAVGTSAGGRQPKAIIAINPKTGEIRSGQIAGQKGFEYCILKFGDPSRSSAELEMAYYKMATAAGIYMMPCELIEVEGQNHFITHRFDRDGERKLHMQTLAALYPEADSYEKLLMVCRKMRLPESTQEEVFRRMVFNILANNTDDHNKNFSFLMDENGHWQLSPAYDMTYIFNVGGFLPETMHCLMMQGKLQGQTLEDALTLAKDNGIRKAETIIKEVASAICKFRK
;
A
#
# COMPACT_ATOMS: atom_id res chain seq x y z
N MET A 1 13.28 20.30 15.52
CA MET A 1 12.07 20.80 16.21
C MET A 1 11.17 19.59 16.44
N ILE A 2 10.77 19.32 17.68
CA ILE A 2 9.79 18.27 17.99
C ILE A 2 8.43 18.77 17.50
N THR A 3 7.75 18.00 16.66
CA THR A 3 6.51 18.46 16.03
C THR A 3 5.35 18.16 16.96
N SER A 4 4.85 19.17 17.67
CA SER A 4 3.75 18.99 18.64
C SER A 4 2.41 18.70 17.97
N SER A 5 2.24 19.12 16.71
CA SER A 5 1.03 18.91 15.93
C SER A 5 1.34 18.91 14.42
N LEU A 6 0.65 18.05 13.67
CA LEU A 6 0.65 17.98 12.23
C LEU A 6 -0.71 18.36 11.66
N LYS A 7 -0.71 19.22 10.64
CA LYS A 7 -1.86 19.38 9.76
C LYS A 7 -1.93 18.20 8.81
N ILE A 8 -3.13 17.66 8.67
CA ILE A 8 -3.45 16.62 7.71
C ILE A 8 -4.19 17.29 6.56
N MET A 9 -3.62 17.19 5.36
CA MET A 9 -4.17 17.78 4.15
C MET A 9 -4.69 16.69 3.22
N LEU A 10 -5.75 17.02 2.48
CA LEU A 10 -6.27 16.22 1.37
C LEU A 10 -6.58 17.18 0.22
N TRP A 11 -5.89 17.05 -0.92
CA TRP A 11 -6.00 17.95 -2.08
C TRP A 11 -5.94 19.43 -1.69
N ASP A 12 -4.86 19.82 -1.01
CA ASP A 12 -4.60 21.18 -0.49
C ASP A 12 -5.62 21.72 0.54
N LYS A 13 -6.60 20.91 0.98
CA LYS A 13 -7.56 21.27 2.04
C LYS A 13 -7.13 20.65 3.37
N GLU A 14 -7.08 21.47 4.43
CA GLU A 14 -6.81 20.99 5.80
C GLU A 14 -8.03 20.22 6.32
N ILE A 15 -7.92 18.89 6.39
CA ILE A 15 -9.01 18.02 6.89
C ILE A 15 -9.01 17.89 8.41
N GLY A 16 -7.88 18.14 9.05
CA GLY A 16 -7.77 18.11 10.51
C GLY A 16 -6.34 18.20 10.99
N ARG A 17 -6.17 18.02 12.30
CA ARG A 17 -4.87 18.07 12.97
C ARG A 17 -4.64 16.83 13.80
N LEU A 18 -3.45 16.29 13.71
CA LEU A 18 -2.95 15.20 14.53
C LEU A 18 -1.99 15.77 15.57
N SER A 19 -2.20 15.47 16.84
CA SER A 19 -1.39 15.97 17.95
C SER A 19 -0.97 14.83 18.86
N TRP A 20 0.13 15.01 19.59
CA TRP A 20 0.65 14.02 20.54
C TRP A 20 0.35 14.43 21.99
N ASP A 21 -0.35 13.57 22.74
CA ASP A 21 -0.52 13.73 24.19
C ASP A 21 0.65 13.06 24.91
N GLY A 22 1.65 13.86 25.28
CA GLY A 22 2.85 13.38 25.99
C GLY A 22 2.58 12.77 27.37
N ARG A 23 1.46 13.09 28.02
CA ARG A 23 1.10 12.50 29.33
C ARG A 23 0.53 11.10 29.15
N LYS A 24 -0.29 10.90 28.13
CA LYS A 24 -0.93 9.60 27.84
C LYS A 24 -0.10 8.73 26.90
N GLY A 25 0.94 9.28 26.26
CA GLY A 25 1.76 8.58 25.28
C GLY A 25 0.96 8.10 24.07
N ILE A 26 0.00 8.92 23.62
CA ILE A 26 -0.91 8.58 22.52
C ILE A 26 -1.19 9.80 21.65
N SER A 27 -1.43 9.58 20.36
CA SER A 27 -1.89 10.65 19.48
C SER A 27 -3.42 10.82 19.55
N TYR A 28 -3.89 11.98 19.12
CA TYR A 28 -5.30 12.24 18.87
C TYR A 28 -5.45 13.10 17.63
N PHE A 29 -6.51 12.82 16.86
CA PHE A 29 -6.86 13.54 15.64
C PHE A 29 -8.14 14.35 15.86
N GLU A 30 -8.13 15.60 15.44
CA GLU A 30 -9.30 16.48 15.45
C GLU A 30 -9.60 16.92 14.02
N PHE A 31 -10.84 16.70 13.58
CA PHE A 31 -11.27 17.23 12.30
C PHE A 31 -11.26 18.75 12.30
N ASN A 32 -10.96 19.33 11.14
CA ASN A 32 -11.27 20.72 10.89
C ASN A 32 -12.80 20.88 10.89
N PRO A 33 -13.38 21.76 11.74
CA PRO A 33 -14.82 21.95 11.81
C PRO A 33 -15.48 22.25 10.47
N ALA A 34 -14.76 22.87 9.53
CA ALA A 34 -15.25 23.18 8.18
C ALA A 34 -15.50 21.93 7.31
N VAL A 35 -14.91 20.77 7.65
CA VAL A 35 -15.06 19.51 6.89
C VAL A 35 -16.17 18.63 7.47
N ILE A 36 -16.54 18.83 8.74
CA ILE A 36 -17.59 18.04 9.40
C ILE A 36 -18.95 18.34 8.74
N GLY A 37 -19.65 17.28 8.35
CA GLY A 37 -20.92 17.38 7.62
C GLY A 37 -20.78 17.83 6.15
N GLY A 38 -19.54 17.96 5.64
CA GLY A 38 -19.28 18.25 4.24
C GLY A 38 -19.60 17.08 3.30
N GLU A 39 -19.42 17.31 2.01
CA GLU A 39 -19.63 16.30 0.96
C GLU A 39 -18.59 15.18 1.01
N LEU A 40 -17.33 15.54 1.27
CA LEU A 40 -16.23 14.60 1.40
C LEU A 40 -16.27 13.87 2.75
N ASP A 41 -16.14 12.55 2.68
CA ASP A 41 -15.99 11.69 3.84
C ASP A 41 -14.75 10.79 3.65
N PRO A 42 -13.55 11.28 4.04
CA PRO A 42 -12.29 10.57 3.79
C PRO A 42 -12.11 9.31 4.65
N PHE A 43 -12.87 9.17 5.75
CA PHE A 43 -12.74 8.08 6.72
C PHE A 43 -14.11 7.47 7.10
N PRO A 44 -14.89 6.98 6.13
CA PRO A 44 -16.34 6.78 6.26
C PRO A 44 -16.78 5.71 7.26
N LEU A 45 -15.90 4.78 7.66
CA LEU A 45 -16.26 3.71 8.62
C LEU A 45 -15.80 3.98 10.04
N ILE A 46 -14.59 4.49 10.25
CA ILE A 46 -14.01 4.69 11.58
C ILE A 46 -14.28 6.11 12.11
N ALA A 47 -14.28 7.08 11.21
CA ALA A 47 -14.26 8.50 11.56
C ALA A 47 -15.09 9.32 10.57
N SER A 48 -16.30 8.86 10.25
CA SER A 48 -17.13 9.52 9.24
C SER A 48 -17.37 10.98 9.57
N THR A 49 -17.15 11.89 8.62
CA THR A 49 -17.42 13.33 8.80
C THR A 49 -18.90 13.62 9.05
N LYS A 50 -19.77 12.65 8.74
CA LYS A 50 -21.23 12.71 8.94
C LYS A 50 -21.65 12.22 10.33
N SER A 51 -20.74 11.61 11.09
CA SER A 51 -21.01 11.15 12.45
C SER A 51 -20.90 12.29 13.47
N PRO A 52 -21.84 12.43 14.42
CA PRO A 52 -21.71 13.38 15.53
C PRO A 52 -20.44 13.14 16.38
N ALA A 53 -19.93 11.90 16.41
CA ALA A 53 -18.72 11.55 17.16
C ALA A 53 -17.47 12.28 16.64
N SER A 54 -17.44 12.62 15.36
CA SER A 54 -16.31 13.30 14.69
C SER A 54 -16.10 14.74 15.12
N ARG A 55 -17.00 15.29 15.96
CA ARG A 55 -16.81 16.59 16.64
C ARG A 55 -15.89 16.49 17.86
N ARG A 56 -15.52 15.29 18.29
CA ARG A 56 -14.62 15.04 19.43
C ARG A 56 -13.27 14.53 18.93
N PRO A 57 -12.19 14.71 19.72
CA PRO A 57 -10.89 14.12 19.40
C PRO A 57 -10.99 12.60 19.24
N ILE A 58 -10.47 12.09 18.13
CA ILE A 58 -10.36 10.67 17.82
C ILE A 58 -9.00 10.21 18.34
N MET A 59 -9.02 9.37 19.36
CA MET A 59 -7.80 8.85 19.97
C MET A 59 -7.14 7.81 19.06
N GLY A 60 -5.80 7.74 19.11
CA GLY A 60 -5.07 6.68 18.47
C GLY A 60 -5.30 5.31 19.11
N ASP A 61 -4.81 4.27 18.44
CA ASP A 61 -4.98 2.89 18.89
C ASP A 61 -3.97 2.52 19.99
N LYS A 62 -4.44 1.99 21.12
CA LYS A 62 -3.55 1.60 22.24
C LYS A 62 -3.05 0.16 22.16
N GLU A 63 -3.73 -0.71 21.43
CA GLU A 63 -3.56 -2.16 21.52
C GLU A 63 -2.71 -2.67 20.36
N MET A 64 -2.99 -2.23 19.15
CA MET A 64 -2.29 -2.63 17.94
C MET A 64 -0.95 -1.91 17.82
N LYS A 65 0.14 -2.62 18.12
CA LYS A 65 1.52 -2.14 17.93
C LYS A 65 1.76 -1.59 16.53
N LEU A 66 1.13 -2.19 15.51
CA LEU A 66 1.25 -1.79 14.11
C LEU A 66 0.84 -0.34 13.87
N TYR A 67 -0.16 0.16 14.61
CA TYR A 67 -0.64 1.52 14.46
C TYR A 67 0.18 2.55 15.22
N ARG A 68 1.18 2.13 16.00
CA ARG A 68 2.09 3.02 16.75
C ARG A 68 1.37 4.14 17.50
N LYS A 69 0.21 3.88 18.11
CA LYS A 69 -0.57 4.89 18.84
C LYS A 69 -1.18 5.99 17.96
N LEU A 70 -1.31 5.76 16.66
CA LEU A 70 -2.09 6.55 15.70
C LEU A 70 -3.51 5.98 15.53
N PRO A 71 -4.48 6.80 15.10
CA PRO A 71 -5.72 6.28 14.55
C PRO A 71 -5.43 5.41 13.32
N PRO A 72 -6.14 4.29 13.11
CA PRO A 72 -5.84 3.36 12.01
C PRO A 72 -5.77 4.01 10.62
N PHE A 73 -6.67 4.97 10.35
CA PHE A 73 -6.73 5.68 9.07
C PHE A 73 -5.53 6.59 8.76
N LEU A 74 -4.79 7.04 9.78
CA LEU A 74 -3.51 7.75 9.61
C LEU A 74 -2.31 6.82 9.71
N ALA A 75 -2.43 5.77 10.52
CA ALA A 75 -1.41 4.73 10.65
C ALA A 75 -1.13 4.01 9.33
N ASP A 76 -2.12 3.96 8.44
CA ASP A 76 -2.00 3.39 7.09
C ASP A 76 -0.95 4.09 6.22
N SER A 77 -0.61 5.35 6.54
CA SER A 77 0.45 6.08 5.86
C SER A 77 1.85 5.76 6.41
N LEU A 78 1.97 5.03 7.53
CA LEU A 78 3.27 4.70 8.11
C LEU A 78 4.10 3.81 7.16
N PRO A 79 5.43 3.96 7.17
CA PRO A 79 6.29 3.14 6.34
C PRO A 79 6.28 1.69 6.82
N ASP A 80 6.54 0.78 5.89
CA ASP A 80 6.76 -0.64 6.15
C ASP A 80 8.14 -0.91 6.77
N ALA A 81 8.52 -2.17 6.94
CA ALA A 81 9.82 -2.53 7.54
C ALA A 81 10.98 -1.83 6.83
N TRP A 82 10.92 -1.77 5.50
CA TRP A 82 11.91 -1.13 4.66
C TRP A 82 11.95 0.39 4.85
N GLY A 83 10.80 1.06 4.75
CA GLY A 83 10.79 2.51 4.92
C GLY A 83 11.10 2.98 6.34
N ASN A 84 10.91 2.12 7.35
CA ASN A 84 11.39 2.39 8.70
C ASN A 84 12.93 2.43 8.75
N GLN A 85 13.63 1.58 8.01
CA GLN A 85 15.10 1.64 7.96
C GLN A 85 15.60 2.94 7.33
N VAL A 86 14.92 3.40 6.27
CA VAL A 86 15.28 4.69 5.63
C VAL A 86 15.00 5.88 6.55
N PHE A 87 13.88 5.84 7.28
CA PHE A 87 13.62 6.81 8.33
C PHE A 87 14.71 6.81 9.41
N GLU A 88 15.17 5.65 9.88
CA GLU A 88 16.25 5.55 10.85
C GLU A 88 17.57 6.14 10.33
N CYS A 89 17.90 5.91 9.06
CA CYS A 89 19.08 6.50 8.43
C CYS A 89 19.00 8.03 8.40
N TRP A 90 17.87 8.56 7.93
CA TRP A 90 17.61 10.00 7.94
C TRP A 90 17.69 10.58 9.35
N ARG A 91 17.12 9.90 10.35
CA ARG A 91 17.15 10.31 11.75
C ARG A 91 18.57 10.44 12.27
N ILE A 92 19.41 9.43 12.04
CA ILE A 92 20.82 9.40 12.47
C ILE A 92 21.61 10.54 11.81
N GLN A 93 21.44 10.74 10.49
CA GLN A 93 22.10 11.82 9.76
C GLN A 93 21.74 13.22 10.27
N ASN A 94 20.50 13.40 10.74
CA ASN A 94 20.01 14.67 11.28
C ASN A 94 20.23 14.81 12.80
N GLY A 95 20.93 13.87 13.43
CA GLY A 95 21.24 13.91 14.87
C GLY A 95 20.03 13.82 15.78
N ILE A 96 18.89 13.29 15.30
CA ILE A 96 17.65 13.20 16.06
C ILE A 96 17.72 12.00 17.01
N ARG A 97 17.43 12.20 18.30
CA ARG A 97 17.53 11.12 19.30
C ARG A 97 16.30 10.21 19.25
N ASN A 98 16.49 8.91 19.51
CA ASN A 98 15.40 7.92 19.43
C ASN A 98 14.24 8.23 20.39
N GLN A 99 14.53 8.82 21.54
CA GLN A 99 13.54 9.19 22.56
C GLN A 99 12.65 10.37 22.13
N GLU A 100 13.03 11.09 21.07
CA GLU A 100 12.30 12.25 20.54
C GLU A 100 11.35 11.85 19.40
N ILE A 101 11.37 10.57 18.97
CA ILE A 101 10.53 10.10 17.88
C ILE A 101 9.14 9.77 18.42
N THR A 102 8.16 10.52 17.98
CA THR A 102 6.76 10.12 18.01
C THR A 102 6.33 9.71 16.59
N PRO A 103 5.15 9.10 16.43
CA PRO A 103 4.60 8.83 15.10
C PRO A 103 4.42 10.09 14.25
N LEU A 104 4.29 11.27 14.87
CA LEU A 104 4.20 12.54 14.15
C LEU A 104 5.50 12.84 13.41
N GLU A 105 6.68 12.58 13.99
CA GLU A 105 7.96 12.77 13.29
C GLU A 105 8.07 11.87 12.06
N ILE A 106 7.52 10.65 12.13
CA ILE A 106 7.52 9.70 11.00
C ILE A 106 6.58 10.19 9.89
N LEU A 107 5.37 10.62 10.25
CA LEU A 107 4.42 11.18 9.28
C LEU A 107 4.93 12.51 8.69
N SER A 108 5.61 13.33 9.49
CA SER A 108 6.30 14.55 9.04
C SER A 108 7.44 14.23 8.05
N PHE A 109 8.16 13.13 8.28
CA PHE A 109 9.16 12.61 7.35
C PHE A 109 8.53 12.08 6.06
N ILE A 110 7.34 11.48 6.11
CA ILE A 110 6.61 11.11 4.89
C ILE A 110 6.15 12.38 4.15
N GLY A 111 5.63 13.37 4.89
CA GLY A 111 5.23 14.66 4.36
C GLY A 111 4.20 14.52 3.23
N LYS A 112 4.60 14.89 2.02
CA LYS A 112 3.76 14.82 0.81
C LYS A 112 3.97 13.57 -0.03
N ARG A 113 4.83 12.65 0.41
CA ARG A 113 5.38 11.57 -0.42
C ARG A 113 4.71 10.22 -0.23
N GLY A 114 3.70 10.14 0.65
CA GLY A 114 2.97 8.91 0.95
C GLY A 114 2.18 8.35 -0.24
N MET A 115 1.70 7.12 -0.06
CA MET A 115 0.66 6.54 -0.90
C MET A 115 -0.67 7.27 -0.66
N GLY A 116 -1.51 7.33 -1.69
CA GLY A 116 -2.75 8.09 -1.67
C GLY A 116 -2.53 9.60 -1.77
N ALA A 117 -3.50 10.36 -1.26
CA ALA A 117 -3.58 11.81 -1.35
C ALA A 117 -3.42 12.55 0.00
N LEU A 118 -3.26 11.82 1.12
CA LEU A 118 -2.98 12.44 2.41
C LEU A 118 -1.57 13.06 2.41
N GLU A 119 -1.48 14.29 2.91
CA GLU A 119 -0.22 14.98 3.12
C GLU A 119 -0.10 15.50 4.56
N PHE A 120 1.10 15.45 5.11
CA PHE A 120 1.42 15.80 6.49
C PHE A 120 2.29 17.05 6.54
N ILE A 121 1.85 18.09 7.26
CA ILE A 121 2.54 19.39 7.32
C ILE A 121 2.75 19.80 8.80
N PRO A 122 3.95 20.29 9.20
CA PRO A 122 5.13 20.54 8.38
C PRO A 122 5.85 19.26 7.92
N GLU A 123 6.49 19.35 6.77
CA GLU A 123 7.40 18.33 6.26
C GLU A 123 8.79 18.53 6.88
N SER A 124 9.38 17.47 7.44
CA SER A 124 10.70 17.54 8.10
C SER A 124 11.88 17.43 7.11
N SER A 125 11.65 16.87 5.94
CA SER A 125 12.65 16.66 4.89
C SER A 125 12.62 17.79 3.85
N GLY A 126 13.68 18.57 3.74
CA GLY A 126 13.80 19.69 2.78
C GLY A 126 14.03 19.30 1.31
N ILE A 127 13.59 18.12 0.85
CA ILE A 127 13.79 17.67 -0.53
C ILE A 127 12.77 18.36 -1.43
N LYS A 128 13.18 19.52 -1.97
CA LYS A 128 12.33 20.39 -2.79
C LYS A 128 12.51 20.19 -4.30
N LYS A 129 13.48 19.38 -4.74
CA LYS A 129 13.81 19.21 -6.16
C LYS A 129 13.65 17.77 -6.62
N SER A 130 13.03 17.61 -7.79
CA SER A 130 13.06 16.35 -8.53
C SER A 130 14.40 16.28 -9.26
N GLU A 131 15.25 15.35 -8.87
CA GLU A 131 16.50 15.04 -9.58
C GLU A 131 16.32 13.79 -10.44
N GLN A 132 17.11 13.72 -11.50
CA GLN A 132 17.20 12.53 -12.33
C GLN A 132 17.81 11.39 -11.52
N LEU A 133 17.13 10.24 -11.49
CA LEU A 133 17.61 9.04 -10.82
C LEU A 133 18.27 8.12 -11.83
N ASN A 134 19.41 7.54 -11.44
CA ASN A 134 20.06 6.50 -12.20
C ASN A 134 19.51 5.13 -11.76
N LEU A 135 18.89 4.40 -12.67
CA LEU A 135 18.29 3.09 -12.38
C LEU A 135 19.30 2.09 -11.83
N LYS A 136 20.51 2.05 -12.40
CA LYS A 136 21.59 1.20 -11.91
C LYS A 136 21.95 1.53 -10.47
N ALA A 137 22.04 2.80 -10.11
CA ALA A 137 22.33 3.20 -8.73
C ALA A 137 21.23 2.76 -7.76
N LEU A 138 19.96 2.74 -8.19
CA LEU A 138 18.85 2.21 -7.38
C LEU A 138 18.93 0.68 -7.23
N THR A 139 19.26 -0.03 -8.30
CA THR A 139 19.46 -1.50 -8.28
C THR A 139 20.66 -1.89 -7.43
N ASP A 140 21.80 -1.22 -7.57
CA ASP A 140 23.01 -1.44 -6.76
C ASP A 140 22.72 -1.22 -5.27
N LEU A 141 21.97 -0.16 -4.95
CA LEU A 141 21.52 0.14 -3.60
C LEU A 141 20.64 -1.01 -3.06
N ALA A 142 19.60 -1.39 -3.81
CA ALA A 142 18.71 -2.49 -3.42
C ALA A 142 19.45 -3.82 -3.25
N GLN A 143 20.46 -4.11 -4.08
CA GLN A 143 21.26 -5.33 -4.01
C GLN A 143 22.18 -5.34 -2.78
N LYS A 144 22.86 -4.23 -2.48
CA LYS A 144 23.68 -4.08 -1.24
C LYS A 144 22.86 -4.38 0.00
N ILE A 145 21.68 -3.77 0.05
CA ILE A 145 20.67 -3.96 1.09
C ILE A 145 20.27 -5.43 1.23
N PHE A 146 19.95 -6.09 0.11
CA PHE A 146 19.44 -7.45 0.13
C PHE A 146 20.52 -8.46 0.55
N THR A 147 21.76 -8.25 0.08
CA THR A 147 22.90 -9.15 0.32
C THR A 147 23.34 -9.13 1.78
N GLU A 148 23.30 -7.98 2.43
CA GLU A 148 23.79 -7.82 3.80
C GLU A 148 22.74 -8.17 4.88
N ARG A 149 21.53 -8.62 4.47
CA ARG A 149 20.36 -8.96 5.31
C ARG A 149 19.94 -7.80 6.24
N GLU A 150 18.78 -7.93 6.90
CA GLU A 150 18.05 -6.89 7.68
C GLU A 150 18.85 -6.06 8.73
N ASN A 151 20.16 -6.30 8.90
CA ASN A 151 21.04 -5.62 9.84
C ASN A 151 21.96 -4.57 9.20
N VAL A 152 21.76 -4.17 7.94
CA VAL A 152 22.49 -3.03 7.37
C VAL A 152 22.15 -1.77 8.15
N LYS A 153 23.06 -1.33 9.01
CA LYS A 153 23.16 0.08 9.33
C LYS A 153 23.66 0.74 8.06
N ILE A 154 22.75 1.23 7.22
CA ILE A 154 23.13 1.98 6.01
C ILE A 154 23.78 3.26 6.52
N MET A 155 25.10 3.20 6.67
CA MET A 155 25.92 4.37 6.90
C MET A 155 26.05 5.03 5.52
N PRO A 156 25.69 6.32 5.36
CA PRO A 156 25.91 6.99 4.10
C PRO A 156 27.41 6.95 3.78
N ASP A 157 27.80 6.23 2.73
CA ASP A 157 29.06 6.51 2.05
C ASP A 157 28.85 7.69 1.08
N GLU A 158 29.95 8.24 0.57
CA GLU A 158 29.94 9.41 -0.33
C GLU A 158 29.23 9.17 -1.67
N SER A 159 28.85 7.93 -2.02
CA SER A 159 28.26 7.56 -3.32
C SER A 159 26.73 7.53 -3.35
N LEU A 160 26.05 7.49 -2.18
CA LEU A 160 24.59 7.34 -2.11
C LEU A 160 23.89 8.66 -1.77
N THR A 161 23.12 9.19 -2.70
CA THR A 161 22.29 10.38 -2.44
C THR A 161 21.11 10.03 -1.54
N MET A 162 20.74 10.93 -0.63
CA MET A 162 19.54 10.76 0.22
C MET A 162 18.26 10.63 -0.62
N GLN A 163 18.24 11.16 -1.85
CA GLN A 163 17.14 11.00 -2.79
C GLN A 163 17.05 9.57 -3.34
N SER A 164 18.17 8.92 -3.66
CA SER A 164 18.18 7.50 -4.04
C SER A 164 17.70 6.63 -2.88
N LEU A 165 18.17 6.91 -1.65
CA LEU A 165 17.71 6.22 -0.45
C LEU A 165 16.22 6.40 -0.20
N ILE A 166 15.69 7.62 -0.36
CA ILE A 166 14.26 7.88 -0.20
C ILE A 166 13.45 7.26 -1.33
N ALA A 167 13.89 7.36 -2.58
CA ALA A 167 13.21 6.76 -3.71
C ALA A 167 13.09 5.23 -3.56
N VAL A 168 14.18 4.57 -3.12
CA VAL A 168 14.18 3.14 -2.74
C VAL A 168 13.45 2.91 -1.42
N GLY A 169 13.35 3.90 -0.54
CA GLY A 169 13.03 3.76 0.88
C GLY A 169 11.63 4.10 1.34
N THR A 170 10.69 4.34 0.45
CA THR A 170 9.38 4.92 0.86
C THR A 170 8.25 4.40 -0.01
N SER A 171 8.30 3.11 -0.32
CA SER A 171 7.35 2.43 -1.20
C SER A 171 6.49 1.42 -0.43
N ALA A 172 5.28 1.17 -0.96
CA ALA A 172 4.15 0.54 -0.28
C ALA A 172 4.40 -0.93 0.13
N GLY A 173 4.49 -1.24 1.43
CA GLY A 173 4.27 -2.54 2.10
C GLY A 173 4.82 -3.83 1.45
N GLY A 174 5.82 -4.53 2.01
CA GLY A 174 6.16 -5.93 1.62
C GLY A 174 7.58 -6.38 1.94
N ARG A 175 7.93 -7.65 1.63
CA ARG A 175 9.25 -8.26 1.91
C ARG A 175 10.35 -7.92 0.89
N GLN A 176 9.98 -7.54 -0.32
CA GLN A 176 10.91 -7.26 -1.41
C GLN A 176 11.28 -5.77 -1.45
N PRO A 177 12.55 -5.40 -1.68
CA PRO A 177 12.92 -4.02 -1.92
C PRO A 177 12.16 -3.43 -3.11
N LYS A 178 11.75 -2.16 -3.01
CA LYS A 178 11.00 -1.47 -4.06
C LYS A 178 11.24 0.02 -4.06
N ALA A 179 11.20 0.65 -5.23
CA ALA A 179 11.32 2.09 -5.37
C ALA A 179 10.03 2.71 -5.95
N ILE A 180 9.68 3.92 -5.49
CA ILE A 180 8.65 4.73 -6.14
C ILE A 180 9.34 5.64 -7.17
N ILE A 181 9.02 5.42 -8.45
CA ILE A 181 9.66 6.12 -9.56
C ILE A 181 8.62 6.79 -10.48
N ALA A 182 9.08 7.81 -11.20
CA ALA A 182 8.36 8.46 -12.27
C ALA A 182 9.17 8.25 -13.56
N ILE A 183 8.58 7.66 -14.59
CA ILE A 183 9.25 7.37 -15.86
C ILE A 183 8.62 8.18 -16.98
N ASN A 184 9.42 8.86 -17.78
CA ASN A 184 8.95 9.45 -19.03
C ASN A 184 9.03 8.40 -20.14
N PRO A 185 7.89 7.92 -20.69
CA PRO A 185 7.89 6.85 -21.68
C PRO A 185 8.52 7.26 -23.02
N LYS A 186 8.67 8.57 -23.30
CA LYS A 186 9.27 9.06 -24.55
C LYS A 186 10.78 9.19 -24.47
N THR A 187 11.32 9.54 -23.31
CA THR A 187 12.75 9.81 -23.12
C THR A 187 13.47 8.72 -22.35
N GLY A 188 12.73 7.85 -21.64
CA GLY A 188 13.29 6.88 -20.70
C GLY A 188 13.82 7.51 -19.42
N GLU A 189 13.64 8.82 -19.22
CA GLU A 189 14.09 9.52 -18.03
C GLU A 189 13.37 9.03 -16.78
N ILE A 190 14.12 8.70 -15.73
CA ILE A 190 13.59 8.26 -14.43
C ILE A 190 13.82 9.35 -13.39
N ARG A 191 12.79 9.64 -12.60
CA ARG A 191 12.79 10.58 -11.48
C ARG A 191 12.13 9.95 -10.26
N SER A 192 12.18 10.64 -9.12
CA SER A 192 11.43 10.22 -7.93
C SER A 192 9.93 10.26 -8.22
N GLY A 193 9.23 9.14 -8.03
CA GLY A 193 7.78 9.03 -8.24
C GLY A 193 6.95 9.52 -7.06
N GLN A 194 7.58 10.13 -6.07
CA GLN A 194 6.92 10.64 -4.88
C GLN A 194 6.46 12.08 -5.02
N ILE A 195 7.10 12.81 -5.94
CA ILE A 195 6.78 14.19 -6.25
C ILE A 195 5.70 14.19 -7.34
N ALA A 196 4.51 14.68 -6.99
CA ALA A 196 3.41 14.85 -7.94
C ALA A 196 3.68 16.00 -8.95
N GLY A 197 2.84 16.11 -9.99
CA GLY A 197 2.89 17.23 -10.96
C GLY A 197 4.01 17.17 -12.00
N GLN A 198 4.58 15.98 -12.25
CA GLN A 198 5.64 15.80 -13.25
C GLN A 198 5.03 15.54 -14.64
N LYS A 199 4.86 16.62 -15.41
CA LYS A 199 4.28 16.57 -16.76
C LYS A 199 4.98 15.56 -17.67
N GLY A 200 4.19 14.64 -18.24
CA GLY A 200 4.66 13.63 -19.17
C GLY A 200 5.39 12.45 -18.52
N PHE A 201 5.34 12.33 -17.20
CA PHE A 201 5.84 11.16 -16.48
C PHE A 201 4.70 10.27 -16.01
N GLU A 202 4.94 8.97 -16.06
CA GLU A 202 4.09 7.92 -15.52
C GLU A 202 4.63 7.49 -14.17
N TYR A 203 3.74 7.34 -13.19
CA TYR A 203 4.10 7.03 -11.81
C TYR A 203 4.04 5.52 -11.57
N CYS A 204 5.16 4.93 -11.17
CA CYS A 204 5.30 3.49 -11.06
C CYS A 204 5.95 3.07 -9.74
N ILE A 205 5.74 1.81 -9.38
CA ILE A 205 6.48 1.10 -8.33
C ILE A 205 7.38 0.10 -9.03
N LEU A 206 8.67 0.21 -8.78
CA LEU A 206 9.69 -0.73 -9.22
C LEU A 206 9.96 -1.72 -8.09
N LYS A 207 9.69 -3.00 -8.29
CA LYS A 207 10.07 -4.10 -7.40
C LYS A 207 11.37 -4.72 -7.92
N PHE A 208 12.43 -4.70 -7.11
CA PHE A 208 13.74 -5.20 -7.51
C PHE A 208 13.73 -6.73 -7.52
N GLY A 209 13.83 -7.33 -8.71
CA GLY A 209 13.84 -8.78 -8.88
C GLY A 209 15.01 -9.46 -8.16
N ASP A 210 14.77 -10.64 -7.60
CA ASP A 210 15.76 -11.54 -7.02
C ASP A 210 16.01 -12.70 -8.01
N PRO A 211 17.19 -12.78 -8.66
CA PRO A 211 17.50 -13.81 -9.65
C PRO A 211 17.48 -15.22 -9.04
N SER A 212 17.77 -15.36 -7.75
CA SER A 212 17.78 -16.66 -7.07
C SER A 212 16.38 -17.27 -6.95
N ARG A 213 15.34 -16.45 -7.07
CA ARG A 213 13.93 -16.84 -6.97
C ARG A 213 13.12 -16.46 -8.21
N SER A 214 13.73 -15.83 -9.22
CA SER A 214 13.05 -15.26 -10.39
C SER A 214 11.83 -14.43 -9.99
N SER A 215 11.97 -13.60 -8.94
CA SER A 215 10.80 -12.98 -8.29
C SER A 215 10.07 -11.99 -9.20
N ALA A 216 10.79 -11.31 -10.11
CA ALA A 216 10.19 -10.40 -11.07
C ALA A 216 9.36 -11.16 -12.12
N GLU A 217 9.90 -12.25 -12.65
CA GLU A 217 9.21 -13.12 -13.60
C GLU A 217 8.00 -13.81 -12.97
N LEU A 218 8.10 -14.17 -11.70
CA LEU A 218 7.00 -14.74 -10.92
C LEU A 218 5.86 -13.74 -10.76
N GLU A 219 6.15 -12.49 -10.37
CA GLU A 219 5.15 -11.42 -10.30
C GLU A 219 4.51 -11.15 -11.69
N MET A 220 5.32 -11.16 -12.75
CA MET A 220 4.83 -11.02 -14.13
C MET A 220 3.92 -12.18 -14.56
N ALA A 221 4.24 -13.41 -14.15
CA ALA A 221 3.39 -14.58 -14.39
C ALA A 221 2.04 -14.43 -13.69
N TYR A 222 2.02 -14.00 -12.43
CA TYR A 222 0.78 -13.77 -11.68
C TYR A 222 -0.05 -12.63 -12.27
N TYR A 223 0.58 -11.53 -12.68
CA TYR A 223 -0.09 -10.44 -13.39
C TYR A 223 -0.80 -10.95 -14.65
N LYS A 224 -0.11 -11.75 -15.48
CA LYS A 224 -0.70 -12.34 -16.70
C LYS A 224 -1.84 -13.30 -16.39
N MET A 225 -1.70 -14.15 -15.36
CA MET A 225 -2.75 -15.07 -14.95
C MET A 225 -3.98 -14.32 -14.41
N ALA A 226 -3.78 -13.32 -13.56
CA ALA A 226 -4.85 -12.55 -12.94
C ALA A 226 -5.63 -11.72 -13.97
N THR A 227 -4.94 -11.03 -14.87
CA THR A 227 -5.58 -10.29 -15.97
C THR A 227 -6.32 -11.21 -16.93
N ALA A 228 -5.77 -12.37 -17.27
CA ALA A 228 -6.47 -13.41 -18.04
C ALA A 228 -7.70 -13.98 -17.30
N ALA A 229 -7.68 -13.99 -15.97
CA ALA A 229 -8.80 -14.36 -15.11
C ALA A 229 -9.87 -13.27 -14.98
N GLY A 230 -9.67 -12.11 -15.62
CA GLY A 230 -10.58 -10.96 -15.58
C GLY A 230 -10.43 -10.08 -14.34
N ILE A 231 -9.37 -10.25 -13.55
CA ILE A 231 -9.06 -9.38 -12.41
C ILE A 231 -8.46 -8.07 -12.94
N TYR A 232 -8.97 -6.95 -12.47
CA TYR A 232 -8.46 -5.65 -12.87
C TYR A 232 -7.16 -5.34 -12.12
N MET A 233 -6.07 -5.16 -12.86
CA MET A 233 -4.76 -4.75 -12.36
C MET A 233 -4.23 -3.57 -13.17
N MET A 234 -3.38 -2.75 -12.56
CA MET A 234 -2.62 -1.75 -13.31
C MET A 234 -1.67 -2.43 -14.29
N PRO A 235 -1.31 -1.76 -15.41
CA PRO A 235 -0.27 -2.26 -16.31
C PRO A 235 1.02 -2.58 -15.56
N CYS A 236 1.61 -3.73 -15.90
CA CYS A 236 2.85 -4.20 -15.33
C CYS A 236 3.79 -4.67 -16.44
N GLU A 237 5.08 -4.41 -16.28
CA GLU A 237 6.11 -4.77 -17.26
C GLU A 237 7.37 -5.32 -16.55
N LEU A 238 8.23 -5.97 -17.33
CA LEU A 238 9.57 -6.32 -16.89
C LEU A 238 10.56 -5.32 -17.49
N ILE A 239 11.46 -4.81 -16.66
CA ILE A 239 12.57 -3.99 -17.12
C ILE A 239 13.88 -4.73 -16.82
N GLU A 240 14.77 -4.79 -17.80
CA GLU A 240 16.07 -5.42 -17.66
C GLU A 240 17.14 -4.36 -17.35
N VAL A 241 17.93 -4.61 -16.31
CA VAL A 241 19.08 -3.79 -15.92
C VAL A 241 20.28 -4.71 -15.74
N GLU A 242 21.30 -4.55 -16.58
CA GLU A 242 22.53 -5.35 -16.54
C GLU A 242 22.29 -6.88 -16.54
N GLY A 243 21.31 -7.35 -17.32
CA GLY A 243 20.98 -8.78 -17.42
C GLY A 243 20.07 -9.29 -16.29
N GLN A 244 19.58 -8.42 -15.41
CA GLN A 244 18.65 -8.77 -14.33
C GLN A 244 17.29 -8.11 -14.56
N ASN A 245 16.23 -8.92 -14.51
CA ASN A 245 14.87 -8.42 -14.63
C ASN A 245 14.36 -7.84 -13.31
N HIS A 246 13.58 -6.77 -13.42
CA HIS A 246 12.84 -6.16 -12.34
C HIS A 246 11.39 -5.97 -12.77
N PHE A 247 10.47 -6.00 -11.81
CA PHE A 247 9.05 -5.88 -12.07
C PHE A 247 8.61 -4.43 -11.84
N ILE A 248 7.95 -3.83 -12.82
CA ILE A 248 7.39 -2.49 -12.69
C ILE A 248 5.86 -2.57 -12.77
N THR A 249 5.18 -1.80 -11.93
CA THR A 249 3.72 -1.66 -11.96
C THR A 249 3.33 -0.19 -11.86
N HIS A 250 2.31 0.21 -12.62
CA HIS A 250 1.78 1.57 -12.53
C HIS A 250 1.04 1.78 -11.21
N ARG A 251 1.17 2.98 -10.65
CA ARG A 251 0.47 3.37 -9.43
C ARG A 251 -1.00 3.63 -9.71
N PHE A 252 -1.88 2.88 -9.06
CA PHE A 252 -3.32 3.09 -9.15
C PHE A 252 -3.83 4.27 -8.31
N ASP A 253 -3.04 4.77 -7.36
CA ASP A 253 -3.38 5.94 -6.53
C ASP A 253 -3.04 7.26 -7.24
N ARG A 254 -2.91 7.22 -8.57
CA ARG A 254 -2.60 8.33 -9.46
C ARG A 254 -3.56 8.33 -10.64
N ASP A 255 -4.13 9.49 -10.93
CA ASP A 255 -4.89 9.80 -12.15
C ASP A 255 -4.13 10.88 -12.92
N GLY A 256 -3.25 10.44 -13.82
CA GLY A 256 -2.22 11.29 -14.40
C GLY A 256 -1.33 11.92 -13.32
N GLU A 257 -1.31 13.24 -13.23
CA GLU A 257 -0.56 13.99 -12.22
C GLU A 257 -1.28 14.10 -10.86
N ARG A 258 -2.56 13.73 -10.80
CA ARG A 258 -3.41 13.90 -9.61
C ARG A 258 -3.30 12.69 -8.70
N LYS A 259 -3.42 12.92 -7.39
CA LYS A 259 -3.45 11.86 -6.38
C LYS A 259 -4.89 11.46 -6.09
N LEU A 260 -5.15 10.17 -5.96
CA LEU A 260 -6.41 9.67 -5.40
C LEU A 260 -6.23 9.42 -3.91
N HIS A 261 -7.26 9.70 -3.10
CA HIS A 261 -7.22 9.32 -1.69
C HIS A 261 -7.32 7.80 -1.58
N MET A 262 -6.62 7.22 -0.61
CA MET A 262 -6.49 5.77 -0.47
C MET A 262 -6.60 5.37 0.99
N GLN A 263 -7.29 4.26 1.24
CA GLN A 263 -7.27 3.56 2.52
C GLN A 263 -7.23 2.05 2.26
N THR A 264 -6.34 1.34 2.95
CA THR A 264 -6.38 -0.12 2.99
C THR A 264 -7.58 -0.62 3.79
N LEU A 265 -7.95 -1.88 3.63
CA LEU A 265 -8.96 -2.53 4.47
C LEU A 265 -8.52 -2.55 5.94
N ALA A 266 -7.22 -2.67 6.22
CA ALA A 266 -6.69 -2.55 7.58
C ALA A 266 -6.99 -1.18 8.21
N ALA A 267 -6.99 -0.12 7.41
CA ALA A 267 -7.28 1.24 7.85
C ALA A 267 -8.78 1.54 7.97
N LEU A 268 -9.60 1.01 7.05
CA LEU A 268 -11.05 1.19 7.05
C LEU A 268 -11.76 0.30 8.08
N TYR A 269 -11.27 -0.91 8.26
CA TYR A 269 -11.86 -1.91 9.14
C TYR A 269 -10.77 -2.87 9.69
N PRO A 270 -10.00 -2.45 10.71
CA PRO A 270 -8.90 -3.21 11.31
C PRO A 270 -9.22 -4.66 11.67
N GLU A 271 -10.48 -4.93 12.03
CA GLU A 271 -10.97 -6.26 12.43
C GLU A 271 -11.32 -7.18 11.24
N ALA A 272 -11.09 -6.74 9.99
CA ALA A 272 -11.30 -7.57 8.81
C ALA A 272 -10.23 -8.65 8.73
N ASP A 273 -10.64 -9.87 9.05
CA ASP A 273 -9.84 -11.11 9.02
C ASP A 273 -10.43 -12.16 8.06
N SER A 274 -11.45 -11.79 7.27
CA SER A 274 -12.12 -12.69 6.33
C SER A 274 -12.62 -11.98 5.07
N TYR A 275 -12.81 -12.74 4.00
CA TYR A 275 -13.42 -12.25 2.76
C TYR A 275 -14.88 -11.82 2.95
N GLU A 276 -15.63 -12.46 3.86
CA GLU A 276 -16.99 -12.03 4.23
C GLU A 276 -16.99 -10.63 4.87
N LYS A 277 -16.02 -10.34 5.75
CA LYS A 277 -15.86 -9.00 6.32
C LYS A 277 -15.45 -7.97 5.26
N LEU A 278 -14.61 -8.33 4.31
CA LEU A 278 -14.28 -7.47 3.16
C LEU A 278 -15.53 -7.18 2.29
N LEU A 279 -16.34 -8.18 1.99
CA LEU A 279 -17.62 -8.00 1.28
C LEU A 279 -18.61 -7.16 2.09
N MET A 280 -18.67 -7.34 3.41
CA MET A 280 -19.45 -6.48 4.31
C MET A 280 -18.98 -5.02 4.24
N VAL A 281 -17.67 -4.76 4.22
CA VAL A 281 -17.12 -3.41 4.06
C VAL A 281 -17.56 -2.81 2.73
N CYS A 282 -17.50 -3.55 1.63
CA CYS A 282 -18.00 -3.08 0.33
C CYS A 282 -19.47 -2.64 0.40
N ARG A 283 -20.33 -3.40 1.11
CA ARG A 283 -21.74 -3.04 1.32
C ARG A 283 -21.92 -1.82 2.22
N LYS A 284 -21.17 -1.72 3.33
CA LYS A 284 -21.20 -0.54 4.23
C LYS A 284 -20.80 0.73 3.49
N MET A 285 -19.83 0.61 2.59
CA MET A 285 -19.35 1.67 1.70
C MET A 285 -20.28 1.95 0.51
N ARG A 286 -21.36 1.16 0.35
CA ARG A 286 -22.33 1.24 -0.76
C ARG A 286 -21.68 1.12 -2.15
N LEU A 287 -20.65 0.29 -2.26
CA LEU A 287 -20.00 0.00 -3.53
C LEU A 287 -20.91 -0.86 -4.42
N PRO A 288 -20.79 -0.74 -5.76
CA PRO A 288 -21.65 -1.48 -6.69
C PRO A 288 -21.49 -2.99 -6.56
N GLU A 289 -22.50 -3.75 -7.02
CA GLU A 289 -22.49 -5.22 -7.03
C GLU A 289 -21.27 -5.79 -7.77
N SER A 290 -20.82 -5.13 -8.85
CA SER A 290 -19.61 -5.49 -9.59
C SER A 290 -18.34 -5.49 -8.73
N THR A 291 -18.26 -4.63 -7.70
CA THR A 291 -17.13 -4.65 -6.76
C THR A 291 -17.13 -5.93 -5.92
N GLN A 292 -18.31 -6.44 -5.55
CA GLN A 292 -18.43 -7.68 -4.79
C GLN A 292 -18.06 -8.89 -5.67
N GLU A 293 -18.46 -8.88 -6.95
CA GLU A 293 -18.01 -9.87 -7.94
C GLU A 293 -16.48 -9.85 -8.11
N GLU A 294 -15.86 -8.66 -8.17
CA GLU A 294 -14.40 -8.50 -8.26
C GLU A 294 -13.68 -9.01 -7.00
N VAL A 295 -14.18 -8.70 -5.80
CA VAL A 295 -13.63 -9.26 -4.54
C VAL A 295 -13.71 -10.78 -4.54
N PHE A 296 -14.85 -11.34 -4.95
CA PHE A 296 -15.03 -12.78 -5.04
C PHE A 296 -14.08 -13.40 -6.07
N ARG A 297 -13.87 -12.75 -7.21
CA ARG A 297 -12.91 -13.18 -8.24
C ARG A 297 -11.47 -13.20 -7.71
N ARG A 298 -11.05 -12.15 -6.99
CA ARG A 298 -9.73 -12.08 -6.34
C ARG A 298 -9.54 -13.17 -5.28
N MET A 299 -10.58 -13.43 -4.47
CA MET A 299 -10.58 -14.53 -3.49
C MET A 299 -10.35 -15.88 -4.16
N VAL A 300 -11.13 -16.20 -5.19
CA VAL A 300 -11.01 -17.47 -5.92
C VAL A 300 -9.63 -17.59 -6.56
N PHE A 301 -9.10 -16.51 -7.14
CA PHE A 301 -7.75 -16.49 -7.70
C PHE A 301 -6.69 -16.72 -6.63
N ASN A 302 -6.78 -16.04 -5.48
CA ASN A 302 -5.81 -16.21 -4.40
C ASN A 302 -5.76 -17.65 -3.92
N ILE A 303 -6.92 -18.30 -3.75
CA ILE A 303 -7.00 -19.70 -3.34
C ILE A 303 -6.44 -20.63 -4.43
N LEU A 304 -6.90 -20.51 -5.68
CA LEU A 304 -6.49 -21.41 -6.75
C LEU A 304 -5.04 -21.24 -7.20
N ALA A 305 -4.50 -20.02 -7.10
CA ALA A 305 -3.13 -19.69 -7.44
C ALA A 305 -2.18 -19.73 -6.22
N ASN A 306 -2.64 -20.14 -5.03
CA ASN A 306 -1.84 -20.18 -3.81
C ASN A 306 -1.14 -18.83 -3.49
N ASN A 307 -1.86 -17.73 -3.68
CA ASN A 307 -1.45 -16.43 -3.14
C ASN A 307 -1.98 -16.30 -1.71
N THR A 308 -1.14 -16.65 -0.74
CA THR A 308 -1.50 -16.67 0.69
C THR A 308 -1.21 -15.34 1.41
N ASP A 309 -0.57 -14.38 0.74
CA ASP A 309 -0.35 -13.02 1.29
C ASP A 309 -1.56 -12.12 1.05
N ASP A 310 -2.77 -12.66 1.17
CA ASP A 310 -4.03 -11.97 0.93
C ASP A 310 -4.50 -11.18 2.16
N HIS A 311 -3.59 -10.60 2.92
CA HIS A 311 -3.92 -9.88 4.15
C HIS A 311 -4.67 -8.56 3.90
N ASN A 312 -5.32 -8.02 4.94
CA ASN A 312 -6.12 -6.80 4.84
C ASN A 312 -5.38 -5.52 4.36
N LYS A 313 -4.04 -5.48 4.35
CA LYS A 313 -3.29 -4.39 3.69
C LYS A 313 -3.19 -4.50 2.17
N ASN A 314 -3.52 -5.65 1.58
CA ASN A 314 -3.48 -5.91 0.14
C ASN A 314 -4.85 -5.69 -0.55
N PHE A 315 -5.80 -5.13 0.19
CA PHE A 315 -7.06 -4.63 -0.35
C PHE A 315 -7.18 -3.15 -0.03
N SER A 316 -7.19 -2.31 -1.06
CA SER A 316 -7.32 -0.86 -0.92
C SER A 316 -8.58 -0.33 -1.58
N PHE A 317 -9.05 0.81 -1.08
CA PHE A 317 -10.16 1.57 -1.63
C PHE A 317 -9.67 2.97 -1.98
N LEU A 318 -10.16 3.50 -3.09
CA LEU A 318 -9.78 4.80 -3.64
C LEU A 318 -10.96 5.75 -3.60
N MET A 319 -10.70 7.02 -3.32
CA MET A 319 -11.70 8.09 -3.39
C MET A 319 -11.20 9.22 -4.30
N ASP A 320 -12.06 9.63 -5.24
CA ASP A 320 -11.83 10.79 -6.11
C ASP A 320 -12.18 12.12 -5.40
N GLU A 321 -11.86 13.26 -6.04
CA GLU A 321 -12.15 14.60 -5.52
C GLU A 321 -13.65 14.90 -5.34
N ASN A 322 -14.53 14.08 -5.92
CA ASN A 322 -15.99 14.19 -5.76
C ASN A 322 -16.51 13.35 -4.58
N GLY A 323 -15.65 12.59 -3.91
CA GLY A 323 -16.03 11.72 -2.79
C GLY A 323 -16.52 10.34 -3.21
N HIS A 324 -16.36 9.94 -4.48
CA HIS A 324 -16.75 8.62 -4.96
C HIS A 324 -15.69 7.58 -4.57
N TRP A 325 -16.12 6.58 -3.79
CA TRP A 325 -15.28 5.46 -3.40
C TRP A 325 -15.38 4.31 -4.40
N GLN A 326 -14.26 3.66 -4.67
CA GLN A 326 -14.18 2.42 -5.45
C GLN A 326 -13.12 1.48 -4.88
N LEU A 327 -13.22 0.18 -5.20
CA LEU A 327 -12.13 -0.75 -4.93
C LEU A 327 -10.95 -0.45 -5.85
N SER A 328 -9.73 -0.46 -5.30
CA SER A 328 -8.50 -0.33 -6.09
C SER A 328 -8.33 -1.51 -7.08
N PRO A 329 -7.57 -1.34 -8.17
CA PRO A 329 -7.02 -2.46 -8.92
C PRO A 329 -6.30 -3.44 -7.98
N ALA A 330 -6.27 -4.72 -8.31
CA ALA A 330 -5.50 -5.69 -7.54
C ALA A 330 -4.00 -5.42 -7.68
N TYR A 331 -3.25 -5.69 -6.61
CA TYR A 331 -1.81 -5.52 -6.51
C TYR A 331 -1.25 -6.59 -5.58
N ASP A 332 0.08 -6.76 -5.60
CA ASP A 332 0.81 -7.71 -4.75
C ASP A 332 0.23 -9.14 -4.79
N MET A 333 -0.12 -9.59 -5.99
CA MET A 333 -0.52 -10.97 -6.23
C MET A 333 0.68 -11.77 -6.74
N THR A 334 1.20 -12.67 -5.92
CA THR A 334 2.36 -13.50 -6.25
C THR A 334 2.33 -14.82 -5.49
N TYR A 335 3.23 -15.74 -5.84
CA TYR A 335 3.38 -17.00 -5.11
C TYR A 335 4.22 -16.78 -3.85
N ILE A 336 3.75 -17.30 -2.71
CA ILE A 336 4.43 -17.15 -1.43
C ILE A 336 5.14 -18.45 -1.04
N PHE A 337 6.45 -18.35 -0.89
CA PHE A 337 7.27 -19.42 -0.34
C PHE A 337 7.23 -19.39 1.19
N ASN A 338 7.23 -20.57 1.80
CA ASN A 338 7.34 -20.71 3.24
C ASN A 338 8.65 -20.15 3.78
N VAL A 339 8.62 -19.64 5.02
CA VAL A 339 9.82 -19.07 5.65
C VAL A 339 10.84 -20.20 5.91
N GLY A 340 11.98 -20.13 5.24
CA GLY A 340 13.08 -21.10 5.41
C GLY A 340 13.19 -22.16 4.31
N GLY A 341 12.40 -22.08 3.23
CA GLY A 341 12.46 -23.06 2.13
C GLY A 341 11.96 -22.56 0.76
N PHE A 342 11.62 -23.55 -0.07
CA PHE A 342 11.00 -23.41 -1.40
C PHE A 342 9.60 -24.05 -1.45
N LEU A 343 9.07 -24.50 -0.31
CA LEU A 343 7.73 -25.09 -0.25
C LEU A 343 6.68 -23.96 -0.23
N PRO A 344 5.45 -24.21 -0.69
CA PRO A 344 4.37 -23.24 -0.56
C PRO A 344 4.11 -22.87 0.90
N GLU A 345 3.86 -21.60 1.16
CA GLU A 345 2.99 -21.22 2.28
C GLU A 345 1.57 -21.66 1.93
N THR A 346 0.88 -22.33 2.86
CA THR A 346 -0.45 -22.90 2.62
C THR A 346 -1.54 -22.22 3.44
N MET A 347 -1.16 -21.43 4.44
CA MET A 347 -2.11 -20.67 5.26
C MET A 347 -2.29 -19.28 4.68
N HIS A 348 -3.52 -18.98 4.25
CA HIS A 348 -3.95 -17.64 3.88
C HIS A 348 -3.97 -16.69 5.08
N CYS A 349 -3.98 -15.39 4.81
CA CYS A 349 -4.11 -14.35 5.81
C CYS A 349 -5.58 -14.01 6.09
N LEU A 350 -6.45 -14.06 5.07
CA LEU A 350 -7.89 -13.89 5.23
C LEU A 350 -8.62 -15.25 5.21
N MET A 351 -9.58 -15.40 6.10
CA MET A 351 -10.45 -16.58 6.13
C MET A 351 -11.46 -16.57 4.99
N MET A 352 -11.81 -17.78 4.54
CA MET A 352 -13.00 -18.06 3.76
C MET A 352 -13.81 -19.13 4.50
N GLN A 353 -15.06 -18.84 4.89
CA GLN A 353 -15.89 -19.76 5.68
C GLN A 353 -15.18 -20.26 6.95
N GLY A 354 -14.45 -19.36 7.63
CA GLY A 354 -13.70 -19.68 8.85
C GLY A 354 -12.43 -20.51 8.64
N LYS A 355 -12.02 -20.74 7.39
CA LYS A 355 -10.82 -21.53 7.05
C LYS A 355 -9.71 -20.64 6.49
N LEU A 356 -8.49 -20.83 6.99
CA LEU A 356 -7.26 -20.24 6.43
C LEU A 356 -6.55 -21.19 5.47
N GLN A 357 -6.90 -22.46 5.45
CA GLN A 357 -6.36 -23.47 4.53
C GLN A 357 -7.40 -24.57 4.29
N GLY A 358 -7.24 -25.35 3.22
CA GLY A 358 -8.16 -26.45 2.90
C GLY A 358 -9.55 -25.98 2.46
N GLN A 359 -9.62 -24.79 1.87
CA GLN A 359 -10.82 -24.23 1.25
C GLN A 359 -11.30 -25.13 0.10
N THR A 360 -12.61 -25.35 0.02
CA THR A 360 -13.23 -26.18 -1.01
C THR A 360 -14.10 -25.36 -1.95
N LEU A 361 -14.50 -25.96 -3.07
CA LEU A 361 -15.49 -25.36 -3.98
C LEU A 361 -16.83 -25.10 -3.28
N GLU A 362 -17.27 -26.00 -2.41
CA GLU A 362 -18.51 -25.84 -1.64
C GLU A 362 -18.44 -24.65 -0.70
N ASP A 363 -17.30 -24.45 -0.03
CA ASP A 363 -17.08 -23.27 0.83
C ASP A 363 -17.19 -21.97 0.00
N ALA A 364 -16.59 -21.93 -1.20
CA ALA A 364 -16.64 -20.75 -2.07
C ALA A 364 -18.06 -20.47 -2.58
N LEU A 365 -18.81 -21.51 -2.97
CA LEU A 365 -20.21 -21.38 -3.41
C LEU A 365 -21.13 -20.96 -2.26
N THR A 366 -20.88 -21.45 -1.05
CA THR A 366 -21.62 -21.04 0.16
C THR A 366 -21.39 -19.57 0.46
N LEU A 367 -20.12 -19.12 0.48
CA LEU A 367 -19.78 -17.72 0.67
C LEU A 367 -20.44 -16.83 -0.39
N ALA A 368 -20.40 -17.24 -1.65
CA ALA A 368 -21.05 -16.52 -2.75
C ALA A 368 -22.56 -16.37 -2.53
N LYS A 369 -23.24 -17.47 -2.19
CA LYS A 369 -24.69 -17.47 -1.92
C LYS A 369 -25.04 -16.55 -0.76
N ASP A 370 -24.32 -16.65 0.35
CA ASP A 370 -24.57 -15.85 1.56
C ASP A 370 -24.31 -14.35 1.36
N ASN A 371 -23.47 -14.01 0.38
CA ASN A 371 -23.14 -12.63 0.03
C ASN A 371 -23.82 -12.13 -1.26
N GLY A 372 -24.72 -12.90 -1.86
CA GLY A 372 -25.49 -12.49 -3.04
C GLY A 372 -24.70 -12.43 -4.35
N ILE A 373 -23.58 -13.16 -4.49
CA ILE A 373 -22.76 -13.18 -5.70
C ILE A 373 -23.42 -14.08 -6.76
N ARG A 374 -24.09 -13.46 -7.75
CA ARG A 374 -24.91 -14.17 -8.73
C ARG A 374 -24.12 -15.03 -9.72
N LYS A 375 -22.93 -14.59 -10.14
CA LYS A 375 -22.13 -15.24 -11.19
C LYS A 375 -21.03 -16.16 -10.64
N ALA A 376 -21.15 -16.64 -9.40
CA ALA A 376 -20.09 -17.32 -8.68
C ALA A 376 -19.48 -18.51 -9.45
N GLU A 377 -20.30 -19.43 -9.97
CA GLU A 377 -19.81 -20.58 -10.75
C GLU A 377 -19.07 -20.15 -12.02
N THR A 378 -19.55 -19.09 -12.68
CA THR A 378 -18.93 -18.57 -13.91
C THR A 378 -17.58 -17.97 -13.58
N ILE A 379 -17.50 -17.13 -12.54
CA ILE A 379 -16.25 -16.55 -12.05
C ILE A 379 -15.25 -17.65 -11.70
N ILE A 380 -15.68 -18.68 -10.97
CA ILE A 380 -14.80 -19.81 -10.60
C ILE A 380 -14.24 -20.52 -11.84
N LYS A 381 -15.11 -20.82 -12.83
CA LYS A 381 -14.70 -21.48 -14.07
C LYS A 381 -13.74 -20.62 -14.90
N GLU A 382 -13.99 -19.31 -14.99
CA GLU A 382 -13.12 -18.35 -15.69
C GLU A 382 -11.73 -18.29 -15.04
N VAL A 383 -11.66 -18.13 -13.72
CA VAL A 383 -10.40 -18.06 -12.97
C VAL A 383 -9.63 -19.38 -13.10
N ALA A 384 -10.29 -20.52 -12.90
CA ALA A 384 -9.67 -21.83 -13.07
C ALA A 384 -9.15 -22.03 -14.51
N SER A 385 -9.93 -21.63 -15.52
CA SER A 385 -9.51 -21.72 -16.92
C SER A 385 -8.27 -20.88 -17.22
N ALA A 386 -8.22 -19.65 -16.69
CA ALA A 386 -7.08 -18.76 -16.87
C ALA A 386 -5.80 -19.34 -16.26
N ILE A 387 -5.88 -19.87 -15.03
CA ILE A 387 -4.74 -20.51 -14.36
C ILE A 387 -4.29 -21.77 -15.12
N CYS A 388 -5.23 -22.64 -15.54
CA CYS A 388 -4.88 -23.86 -16.28
C CYS A 388 -4.28 -23.59 -17.67
N LYS A 389 -4.65 -22.47 -18.31
CA LYS A 389 -4.11 -22.08 -19.63
C LYS A 389 -2.73 -21.46 -19.54
N PHE A 390 -2.28 -21.07 -18.36
CA PHE A 390 -0.94 -20.53 -18.17
C PHE A 390 0.09 -21.61 -18.53
N ARG A 391 0.65 -21.49 -19.74
CA ARG A 391 1.78 -22.27 -20.23
C ARG A 391 2.97 -21.33 -20.32
N LYS A 392 4.13 -21.82 -19.88
CA LYS A 392 5.42 -21.13 -20.01
C LYS A 392 5.66 -20.64 -21.43
#